data_AF-A0A9E2IFJ6-F1
#
_entry.id   AF-A0A9E2IFJ6-F1
#
_cell.length_a   1.000
_cell.length_b   1.000
_cell.length_c   1.000
_cell.angle_alpha   90.00
_cell.angle_beta   90.00
_cell.angle_gamma   90.00
#
_symmetry.space_group_name_H-M   'P 1'
#
loop_
_entity.id
_entity.type
_entity.pdbx_description
1 polymer ?
#
loop_
_entity_poly.entity_id
_entity_poly.type
_entity_poly.pdbx_seq_one_letter_code
_entity_poly.pdbx_strand_id
1 'polypeptide(L)'
;MEENINSVNNGGNNTKQKQLQVIVLLLIGFIIGFVAHAFVVSREDAPVVPEDNQASTFNVVSDLQDIDNTQDGNGEDEGVMVMPVNSTTLNNMSESGYAVSVADQKAGGIVYVSQLVFEKESWLAIREQVDGQIGNILGAQRYPAGTHTGVVKLLRDTKPGRTYYAVIFIDDGDGKFDFKKDAKLTDTQGSVVTTIFKIY
;
A
#
# COMPACT_ATOMS: atom_id res chain seq x y z
N MET A 1 -27.01 71.34 4.39
CA MET A 1 -27.76 70.16 4.88
C MET A 1 -28.34 69.52 3.63
N GLU A 2 -27.47 68.86 2.87
CA GLU A 2 -27.11 67.44 2.97
C GLU A 2 -28.10 66.57 2.17
N GLU A 3 -27.57 66.04 1.07
CA GLU A 3 -28.14 64.98 0.25
C GLU A 3 -28.24 63.68 1.05
N ASN A 4 -29.20 62.81 0.70
CA ASN A 4 -28.89 61.38 0.73
C ASN A 4 -29.66 60.61 -0.36
N ILE A 5 -28.86 60.02 -1.24
CA ILE A 5 -29.17 59.16 -2.37
C ILE A 5 -29.18 57.70 -1.88
N ASN A 6 -30.21 56.92 -2.21
CA ASN A 6 -30.08 55.46 -2.20
C ASN A 6 -30.81 54.87 -3.42
N SER A 7 -30.07 54.79 -4.52
CA SER A 7 -30.38 53.92 -5.65
C SER A 7 -29.78 52.54 -5.35
N VAL A 8 -30.62 51.57 -5.02
CA VAL A 8 -30.21 50.17 -4.86
C VAL A 8 -30.04 49.54 -6.24
N ASN A 9 -28.78 49.35 -6.62
CA ASN A 9 -28.37 48.75 -7.89
C ASN A 9 -28.48 47.21 -7.82
N ASN A 10 -29.53 46.64 -8.42
CA ASN A 10 -29.79 45.19 -8.41
C ASN A 10 -29.25 44.52 -9.69
N GLY A 11 -27.94 44.63 -9.93
CA GLY A 11 -27.27 44.21 -11.17
C GLY A 11 -26.31 43.02 -11.08
N GLY A 12 -26.21 42.33 -9.94
CA GLY A 12 -25.14 41.35 -9.68
C GLY A 12 -25.46 39.86 -9.91
N ASN A 13 -26.74 39.49 -10.05
CA ASN A 13 -27.16 38.11 -9.74
C ASN A 13 -27.33 37.22 -10.98
N ASN A 14 -27.45 37.81 -12.17
CA ASN A 14 -27.82 37.09 -13.39
C ASN A 14 -26.64 36.36 -14.06
N THR A 15 -25.41 36.82 -13.84
CA THR A 15 -24.22 36.27 -14.51
C THR A 15 -23.71 35.00 -13.84
N LYS A 16 -23.75 34.93 -12.50
CA LYS A 16 -23.36 33.72 -11.74
C LYS A 16 -24.33 32.56 -11.94
N GLN A 17 -25.63 32.84 -12.04
CA GLN A 17 -26.66 31.83 -12.35
C GLN A 17 -26.53 31.27 -13.77
N LYS A 18 -26.25 32.14 -14.76
CA LYS A 18 -26.01 31.71 -16.15
C LYS A 18 -24.73 30.87 -16.31
N GLN A 19 -23.67 31.20 -15.58
CA GLN A 19 -22.41 30.42 -15.57
C GLN A 19 -22.60 29.04 -14.91
N LEU A 20 -23.41 28.94 -13.86
CA LEU A 20 -23.72 27.68 -13.17
C LEU A 20 -24.55 26.72 -14.05
N GLN A 21 -25.49 27.23 -14.85
CA GLN A 21 -26.29 26.41 -15.77
C GLN A 21 -25.47 25.80 -16.91
N VAL A 22 -24.47 26.51 -17.44
CA VAL A 22 -23.59 25.99 -18.51
C VAL A 22 -22.71 24.84 -18.01
N ILE A 23 -22.23 24.91 -16.76
CA ILE A 23 -21.38 23.86 -16.16
C ILE A 23 -22.18 22.56 -15.91
N VAL A 24 -23.43 22.66 -15.45
CA VAL A 24 -24.28 21.48 -15.20
C VAL A 24 -24.61 20.74 -16.50
N LEU A 25 -24.87 21.44 -17.60
CA LEU A 25 -25.16 20.82 -18.90
C LEU A 25 -23.94 20.10 -19.50
N LEU A 26 -22.72 20.62 -19.30
CA LEU A 26 -21.49 19.95 -19.76
C LEU A 26 -21.21 18.64 -19.00
N LEU A 27 -21.51 18.58 -17.69
CA LEU A 27 -21.31 17.37 -16.89
C LEU A 27 -22.26 16.23 -17.27
N ILE A 28 -23.53 16.53 -17.58
CA ILE A 28 -24.52 15.50 -17.99
C ILE A 28 -24.19 14.98 -19.39
N GLY A 29 -23.74 15.83 -20.31
CA GLY A 29 -23.34 15.42 -21.67
C GLY A 29 -22.10 14.51 -21.71
N PHE A 30 -21.20 14.63 -20.74
CA PHE A 30 -19.99 13.80 -20.68
C PHE A 30 -20.26 12.38 -20.16
N ILE A 31 -21.27 12.18 -19.31
CA ILE A 31 -21.61 10.86 -18.73
C ILE A 31 -22.26 9.92 -19.75
N ILE A 32 -22.98 10.46 -20.75
CA ILE A 32 -23.69 9.67 -21.76
C ILE A 32 -22.79 9.36 -22.98
N GLY A 33 -21.68 10.08 -23.14
CA GLY A 33 -20.80 9.98 -24.32
C GLY A 33 -19.76 8.87 -24.32
N PHE A 34 -19.67 8.02 -23.29
CA PHE A 34 -18.58 7.03 -23.16
C PHE A 34 -19.04 5.61 -22.82
N VAL A 35 -20.14 5.11 -23.39
CA VAL A 35 -20.52 3.68 -23.24
C VAL A 35 -20.99 3.07 -24.57
N ALA A 36 -20.24 3.32 -25.66
CA ALA A 36 -20.48 2.61 -26.93
C ALA A 36 -19.24 2.56 -27.84
N HIS A 37 -18.14 1.88 -27.44
CA HIS A 37 -17.26 1.15 -28.39
C HIS A 37 -16.09 0.41 -27.71
N ALA A 38 -16.31 -0.85 -27.34
CA ALA A 38 -15.28 -1.90 -27.30
C ALA A 38 -16.05 -3.23 -27.17
N PHE A 39 -16.68 -3.72 -28.22
CA PHE A 39 -16.07 -4.52 -29.29
C PHE A 39 -15.25 -5.70 -28.74
N VAL A 40 -15.96 -6.82 -28.60
CA VAL A 40 -15.56 -8.20 -28.94
C VAL A 40 -14.07 -8.40 -29.19
N VAL A 41 -13.41 -9.08 -28.25
CA VAL A 41 -12.25 -9.93 -28.55
C VAL A 41 -12.59 -11.34 -28.13
N SER A 42 -12.45 -12.22 -29.11
CA SER A 42 -12.76 -13.64 -29.10
C SER A 42 -12.01 -14.42 -28.04
N ARG A 43 -12.67 -15.50 -27.59
CA ARG A 43 -12.11 -16.57 -26.78
C ARG A 43 -11.00 -17.26 -27.59
N GLU A 44 -9.79 -17.28 -27.05
CA GLU A 44 -8.77 -18.26 -27.43
C GLU A 44 -8.71 -19.31 -26.32
N ASP A 45 -9.01 -20.55 -26.69
CA ASP A 45 -8.91 -21.73 -25.82
C ASP A 45 -7.46 -21.90 -25.37
N ALA A 46 -7.19 -21.64 -24.09
CA ALA A 46 -5.90 -21.93 -23.50
C ALA A 46 -5.75 -23.46 -23.32
N PRO A 47 -4.60 -24.04 -23.71
CA PRO A 47 -4.35 -25.46 -23.50
C PRO A 47 -4.29 -25.79 -22.00
N VAL A 48 -5.05 -26.83 -21.61
CA VAL A 48 -5.02 -27.44 -20.29
C VAL A 48 -3.60 -27.91 -19.98
N VAL A 49 -2.91 -27.20 -19.08
CA VAL A 49 -1.61 -27.64 -18.54
C VAL A 49 -1.89 -28.66 -17.42
N PRO A 50 -1.30 -29.87 -17.47
CA PRO A 50 -1.45 -30.85 -16.40
C PRO A 50 -0.94 -30.32 -15.06
N GLU A 51 -1.77 -30.49 -14.05
CA GLU A 51 -1.54 -30.17 -12.63
C GLU A 51 -0.47 -31.12 -12.07
N ASP A 52 0.79 -30.66 -12.00
CA ASP A 52 1.85 -31.34 -11.25
C ASP A 52 1.59 -31.15 -9.75
N ASN A 53 0.97 -32.16 -9.16
CA ASN A 53 0.80 -32.33 -7.73
C ASN A 53 2.16 -32.57 -7.06
N GLN A 54 2.85 -31.50 -6.69
CA GLN A 54 3.87 -31.56 -5.65
C GLN A 54 3.31 -30.94 -4.37
N ALA A 55 2.58 -31.79 -3.65
CA ALA A 55 2.40 -31.64 -2.22
C ALA A 55 3.79 -31.55 -1.58
N SER A 56 4.24 -30.33 -1.29
CA SER A 56 5.36 -30.12 -0.40
C SER A 56 4.91 -30.56 0.99
N THR A 57 5.21 -31.82 1.32
CA THR A 57 5.18 -32.31 2.69
C THR A 57 6.15 -31.44 3.49
N PHE A 58 5.60 -30.52 4.26
CA PHE A 58 6.34 -29.72 5.23
C PHE A 58 6.76 -30.66 6.36
N ASN A 59 7.97 -31.22 6.27
CA ASN A 59 8.59 -31.95 7.37
C ASN A 59 8.89 -30.96 8.49
N VAL A 60 7.99 -30.91 9.48
CA VAL A 60 8.25 -30.31 10.78
C VAL A 60 9.36 -31.12 11.43
N VAL A 61 10.61 -30.69 11.28
CA VAL A 61 11.71 -31.19 12.10
C VAL A 61 11.50 -30.61 13.49
N SER A 62 10.87 -31.41 14.36
CA SER A 62 11.00 -31.27 15.80
C SER A 62 12.40 -31.74 16.19
N ASP A 63 13.36 -30.82 16.20
CA ASP A 63 14.61 -31.05 16.93
C ASP A 63 15.20 -29.70 17.40
N LEU A 64 14.68 -29.24 18.54
CA LEU A 64 15.40 -28.30 19.40
C LEU A 64 15.98 -29.13 20.55
N GLN A 65 17.16 -29.70 20.33
CA GLN A 65 18.02 -30.19 21.40
C GLN A 65 19.42 -29.60 21.22
N ASP A 66 19.82 -28.87 22.26
CA ASP A 66 21.18 -28.46 22.62
C ASP A 66 22.00 -27.62 21.62
N ILE A 67 21.87 -26.29 21.76
CA ILE A 67 23.00 -25.38 21.50
C ILE A 67 23.70 -25.15 22.85
N ASP A 68 24.71 -25.97 23.09
CA ASP A 68 25.81 -25.73 24.02
C ASP A 68 26.55 -24.47 23.59
N ASN A 69 26.59 -23.46 24.46
CA ASN A 69 27.42 -22.28 24.29
C ASN A 69 28.67 -22.43 25.15
N THR A 70 29.66 -23.14 24.61
CA THR A 70 31.03 -23.14 25.13
C THR A 70 31.95 -22.44 24.15
N GLN A 71 32.54 -21.35 24.63
CA GLN A 71 33.46 -20.45 23.95
C GLN A 71 34.90 -20.98 24.06
N ASP A 72 35.56 -21.29 22.93
CA ASP A 72 37.01 -21.04 22.70
C ASP A 72 37.43 -21.42 21.26
N GLY A 73 38.44 -20.74 20.72
CA GLY A 73 39.33 -21.32 19.70
C GLY A 73 39.34 -20.73 18.29
N ASN A 74 40.07 -19.63 18.13
CA ASN A 74 40.95 -19.23 17.01
C ASN A 74 40.96 -20.08 15.70
N GLY A 75 40.61 -19.46 14.57
CA GLY A 75 40.84 -19.99 13.22
C GLY A 75 40.61 -18.92 12.15
N GLU A 76 41.61 -18.70 11.30
CA GLU A 76 41.74 -17.60 10.35
C GLU A 76 40.95 -17.84 9.04
N ASP A 77 40.27 -16.77 8.59
CA ASP A 77 39.95 -16.37 7.21
C ASP A 77 39.51 -17.43 6.16
N GLU A 78 38.20 -17.53 5.94
CA GLU A 78 37.61 -17.57 4.58
C GLU A 78 36.26 -16.83 4.65
N GLY A 79 36.18 -15.66 4.03
CA GLY A 79 35.06 -14.72 4.14
C GLY A 79 33.72 -15.24 3.64
N VAL A 80 32.90 -15.77 4.55
CA VAL A 80 31.45 -15.84 4.35
C VAL A 80 30.89 -14.44 4.61
N MET A 81 30.48 -13.73 3.57
CA MET A 81 29.61 -12.56 3.73
C MET A 81 28.26 -13.03 4.26
N VAL A 82 28.18 -13.24 5.57
CA VAL A 82 26.93 -13.24 6.32
C VAL A 82 26.40 -11.82 6.24
N MET A 83 25.48 -11.60 5.29
CA MET A 83 24.63 -10.42 5.34
C MET A 83 23.99 -10.40 6.73
N PRO A 84 24.10 -9.31 7.50
CA PRO A 84 23.36 -9.21 8.74
C PRO A 84 21.89 -9.31 8.36
N VAL A 85 21.25 -10.42 8.73
CA VAL A 85 19.80 -10.47 8.81
C VAL A 85 19.44 -9.51 9.94
N ASN A 86 19.26 -8.24 9.58
CA ASN A 86 18.56 -7.28 10.42
C ASN A 86 17.09 -7.68 10.39
N SER A 87 16.76 -8.84 10.97
CA SER A 87 15.41 -9.25 11.30
C SER A 87 14.94 -8.44 12.51
N THR A 88 14.78 -7.14 12.30
CA THR A 88 13.84 -6.36 13.10
C THR A 88 12.45 -6.63 12.55
N THR A 89 11.97 -7.87 12.63
CA THR A 89 10.63 -8.20 12.14
C THR A 89 10.02 -9.32 12.97
N LEU A 90 9.79 -9.03 14.24
CA LEU A 90 8.70 -9.63 14.99
C LEU A 90 8.15 -8.56 15.89
N ASN A 91 7.13 -7.86 15.42
CA ASN A 91 6.07 -7.27 16.22
C ASN A 91 4.94 -7.07 15.22
N ASN A 92 3.84 -7.82 15.40
CA ASN A 92 2.46 -7.47 15.04
C ASN A 92 1.54 -8.68 14.85
N MET A 93 2.05 -9.91 14.82
CA MET A 93 1.20 -11.10 14.95
C MET A 93 0.86 -11.33 16.42
N SER A 94 -0.02 -10.52 17.00
CA SER A 94 -0.74 -10.74 18.28
C SER A 94 -1.35 -9.37 18.63
N GLU A 95 -2.49 -8.95 18.09
CA GLU A 95 -3.82 -9.32 18.60
C GLU A 95 -4.94 -8.94 17.58
N SER A 96 -4.59 -8.35 16.43
CA SER A 96 -5.56 -7.70 15.53
C SER A 96 -5.88 -8.46 14.24
N GLY A 97 -5.23 -9.60 13.95
CA GLY A 97 -5.40 -10.30 12.68
C GLY A 97 -4.76 -9.59 11.48
N TYR A 98 -3.88 -8.61 11.72
CA TYR A 98 -3.10 -7.92 10.69
C TYR A 98 -1.60 -8.09 10.90
N ALA A 99 -0.86 -8.38 9.83
CA ALA A 99 0.61 -8.41 9.83
C ALA A 99 1.18 -8.07 8.46
N VAL A 100 2.35 -7.41 8.45
CA VAL A 100 3.11 -7.04 7.25
C VAL A 100 4.59 -7.28 7.49
N SER A 101 5.22 -8.07 6.63
CA SER A 101 6.67 -8.27 6.62
C SER A 101 7.26 -7.84 5.27
N VAL A 102 8.18 -6.88 5.31
CA VAL A 102 8.89 -6.34 4.15
C VAL A 102 10.38 -6.36 4.47
N ALA A 103 11.18 -7.03 3.63
CA ALA A 103 12.62 -7.05 3.77
C ALA A 103 13.27 -5.83 3.10
N ASP A 104 14.48 -5.49 3.56
CA ASP A 104 15.35 -4.55 2.87
C ASP A 104 15.61 -5.03 1.44
N GLN A 105 15.59 -4.12 0.47
CA GLN A 105 15.63 -4.48 -0.95
C GLN A 105 16.25 -3.39 -1.82
N LYS A 106 16.59 -3.75 -3.07
CA LYS A 106 17.17 -2.81 -4.03
C LYS A 106 16.19 -1.69 -4.39
N ALA A 107 16.73 -0.53 -4.76
CA ALA A 107 15.92 0.56 -5.29
C ALA A 107 15.19 0.19 -6.59
N GLY A 108 13.97 0.72 -6.76
CA GLY A 108 13.17 0.52 -7.97
C GLY A 108 11.71 0.96 -7.84
N GLY A 109 10.94 0.67 -8.88
CA GLY A 109 9.51 1.00 -8.97
C GLY A 109 8.56 -0.05 -8.40
N ILE A 110 9.07 -1.07 -7.71
CA ILE A 110 8.29 -2.15 -7.09
C ILE A 110 8.85 -2.42 -5.69
N VAL A 111 7.96 -2.58 -4.72
CA VAL A 111 8.30 -3.15 -3.40
C VAL A 111 7.75 -4.56 -3.29
N TYR A 112 8.62 -5.51 -2.96
CA TYR A 112 8.26 -6.90 -2.68
C TYR A 112 7.93 -7.07 -1.20
N VAL A 113 6.82 -7.75 -0.93
CA VAL A 113 6.28 -7.99 0.41
C VAL A 113 6.29 -9.48 0.68
N SER A 114 7.05 -9.89 1.69
CA SER A 114 7.28 -11.29 2.02
C SER A 114 6.08 -11.95 2.70
N GLN A 115 5.30 -11.19 3.47
CA GLN A 115 4.07 -11.68 4.09
C GLN A 115 3.10 -10.53 4.36
N LEU A 116 1.83 -10.81 4.11
CA LEU A 116 0.66 -10.01 4.45
C LEU A 116 -0.35 -10.92 5.13
N VAL A 117 -0.92 -10.49 6.23
CA VAL A 117 -2.10 -11.10 6.85
C VAL A 117 -3.07 -9.97 7.07
N PHE A 118 -4.28 -10.04 6.51
CA PHE A 118 -5.33 -9.04 6.70
C PHE A 118 -6.64 -9.71 7.14
N GLU A 119 -7.24 -9.21 8.21
CA GLU A 119 -8.55 -9.67 8.67
C GLU A 119 -9.68 -9.23 7.71
N LYS A 120 -9.53 -8.06 7.07
CA LYS A 120 -10.49 -7.45 6.15
C LYS A 120 -9.80 -6.98 4.87
N GLU A 121 -10.58 -6.76 3.81
CA GLU A 121 -10.06 -6.11 2.61
C GLU A 121 -9.36 -4.79 2.96
N SER A 122 -8.11 -4.67 2.54
CA SER A 122 -7.21 -3.60 2.95
C SER A 122 -6.24 -3.23 1.84
N TRP A 123 -5.71 -2.03 1.95
CA TRP A 123 -4.63 -1.50 1.12
C TRP A 123 -3.32 -1.53 1.89
N LEU A 124 -2.28 -2.03 1.24
CA LEU A 124 -0.90 -1.78 1.68
C LEU A 124 -0.33 -0.60 0.91
N ALA A 125 -0.06 0.50 1.60
CA ALA A 125 0.56 1.69 1.03
C ALA A 125 2.04 1.78 1.43
N ILE A 126 2.90 2.09 0.46
CA ILE A 126 4.31 2.39 0.69
C ILE A 126 4.48 3.91 0.78
N ARG A 127 5.08 4.37 1.87
CA ARG A 127 5.34 5.79 2.14
C ARG A 127 6.84 6.04 2.30
N GLU A 128 7.30 7.18 1.81
CA GLU A 128 8.68 7.62 2.05
C GLU A 128 8.86 8.14 3.47
N GLN A 129 10.10 8.07 3.96
CA GLN A 129 10.52 8.89 5.10
C GLN A 129 10.96 10.27 4.63
N VAL A 130 10.44 11.32 5.27
CA VAL A 130 10.89 12.70 5.10
C VAL A 130 11.17 13.26 6.47
N ASP A 131 12.41 13.70 6.70
CA ASP A 131 12.86 14.30 7.97
C ASP A 131 12.52 13.47 9.22
N GLY A 132 12.66 12.14 9.10
CA GLY A 132 12.36 11.19 10.16
C GLY A 132 10.88 10.91 10.40
N GLN A 133 9.99 11.48 9.57
CA GLN A 133 8.54 11.29 9.67
C GLN A 133 7.98 10.57 8.44
N ILE A 134 6.74 10.07 8.56
CA ILE A 134 6.03 9.41 7.46
C ILE A 134 5.56 10.45 6.42
N GLY A 135 6.19 10.44 5.25
CA GLY A 135 5.97 11.37 4.14
C GLY A 135 5.00 10.86 3.08
N ASN A 136 5.24 11.20 1.81
CA ASN A 136 4.28 10.93 0.73
C ASN A 136 4.05 9.44 0.48
N ILE A 137 2.85 9.09 0.00
CA ILE A 137 2.54 7.75 -0.52
C ILE A 137 3.15 7.62 -1.91
N LEU A 138 3.91 6.56 -2.14
CA LEU A 138 4.55 6.25 -3.41
C LEU A 138 3.74 5.25 -4.23
N GLY A 139 2.94 4.41 -3.59
CA GLY A 139 2.08 3.42 -4.22
C GLY A 139 1.22 2.72 -3.18
N ALA A 140 0.13 2.12 -3.63
CA ALA A 140 -0.75 1.31 -2.79
C ALA A 140 -1.30 0.13 -3.59
N GLN A 141 -1.46 -1.01 -2.93
CA GLN A 141 -2.03 -2.22 -3.54
C GLN A 141 -3.11 -2.78 -2.62
N ARG A 142 -4.27 -3.10 -3.20
CA ARG A 142 -5.37 -3.75 -2.50
C ARG A 142 -5.14 -5.24 -2.41
N TYR A 143 -5.49 -5.80 -1.25
CA TYR A 143 -5.56 -7.24 -1.01
C TYR A 143 -6.87 -7.56 -0.31
N PRO A 144 -7.51 -8.69 -0.65
CA PRO A 144 -8.65 -9.20 0.11
C PRO A 144 -8.20 -9.62 1.53
N ALA A 145 -9.17 -10.02 2.37
CA ALA A 145 -8.86 -10.68 3.63
C ALA A 145 -8.14 -12.02 3.39
N GLY A 146 -7.23 -12.38 4.28
CA GLY A 146 -6.46 -13.61 4.23
C GLY A 146 -4.95 -13.39 4.35
N THR A 147 -4.19 -14.42 3.96
CA THR A 147 -2.72 -14.40 3.97
C THR A 147 -2.19 -14.36 2.54
N HIS A 148 -1.24 -13.47 2.27
CA HIS A 148 -0.70 -13.23 0.94
C HIS A 148 0.82 -12.99 0.98
N THR A 149 1.46 -13.24 -0.16
CA THR A 149 2.68 -12.53 -0.57
C THR A 149 2.29 -11.44 -1.54
N GLY A 150 3.09 -10.39 -1.69
CA GLY A 150 2.63 -9.21 -2.43
C GLY A 150 3.72 -8.43 -3.16
N VAL A 151 3.26 -7.63 -4.11
CA VAL A 151 4.04 -6.57 -4.73
C VAL A 151 3.25 -5.28 -4.67
N VAL A 152 3.92 -4.15 -4.40
CA VAL A 152 3.33 -2.83 -4.51
C VAL A 152 4.05 -2.08 -5.62
N LYS A 153 3.34 -1.77 -6.69
CA LYS A 153 3.87 -0.96 -7.78
C LYS A 153 3.84 0.52 -7.38
N LEU A 154 4.93 1.22 -7.67
CA LEU A 154 5.12 2.60 -7.25
C LEU A 154 4.89 3.56 -8.41
N LEU A 155 4.32 4.71 -8.11
CA LEU A 155 4.20 5.86 -9.00
C LEU A 155 5.50 6.67 -9.04
N ARG A 156 6.37 6.46 -8.07
CA ARG A 156 7.71 7.04 -7.99
C ARG A 156 8.68 6.04 -7.36
N ASP A 157 9.79 5.84 -8.03
CA ASP A 157 10.82 4.88 -7.59
C ASP A 157 11.36 5.21 -6.19
N THR A 158 11.69 4.15 -5.47
CA THR A 158 12.53 4.27 -4.27
C THR A 158 13.95 4.68 -4.64
N LYS A 159 14.70 5.16 -3.65
CA LYS A 159 16.10 5.59 -3.83
C LYS A 159 16.99 4.83 -2.84
N PRO A 160 18.20 4.44 -3.27
CA PRO A 160 19.17 3.76 -2.40
C PRO A 160 19.54 4.64 -1.21
N GLY A 161 19.83 4.00 -0.08
CA GLY A 161 20.18 4.62 1.19
C GLY A 161 19.02 5.28 1.94
N ARG A 162 17.76 5.07 1.50
CA ARG A 162 16.57 5.65 2.15
C ARG A 162 15.76 4.61 2.92
N THR A 163 14.99 5.12 3.87
CA THR A 163 14.02 4.36 4.66
C THR A 163 12.60 4.63 4.17
N TYR A 164 11.77 3.59 4.20
CA TYR A 164 10.38 3.61 3.79
C TYR A 164 9.50 2.91 4.83
N TYR A 165 8.21 3.22 4.78
CA TYR A 165 7.18 2.65 5.64
C TYR A 165 6.16 1.90 4.80
N ALA A 166 5.80 0.69 5.22
CA ALA A 166 4.59 0.01 4.76
C ALA A 166 3.48 0.27 5.79
N VAL A 167 2.34 0.77 5.33
CA VAL A 167 1.22 1.20 6.17
C VAL A 167 -0.06 0.55 5.65
N ILE A 168 -0.84 -0.02 6.55
CA ILE A 168 -2.13 -0.65 6.25
C ILE A 168 -3.24 0.38 6.36
N PHE A 169 -4.11 0.40 5.35
CA PHE A 169 -5.37 1.13 5.34
C PHE A 169 -6.51 0.12 5.13
N ILE A 170 -7.51 0.11 6.00
CA ILE A 170 -8.69 -0.75 5.90
C ILE A 170 -9.66 -0.10 4.92
N ASP A 171 -10.07 -0.85 3.91
CA ASP A 171 -11.01 -0.37 2.88
C ASP A 171 -12.38 -0.09 3.51
N ASP A 172 -13.02 1.00 3.09
CA ASP A 172 -14.36 1.39 3.56
C ASP A 172 -15.50 0.64 2.85
N GLY A 173 -15.17 -0.27 1.93
CA GLY A 173 -16.08 -1.08 1.13
C GLY A 173 -16.32 -0.53 -0.28
N ASP A 174 -15.76 0.62 -0.64
CA ASP A 174 -15.89 1.19 -1.98
C ASP A 174 -14.84 0.66 -2.98
N GLY A 175 -13.83 -0.04 -2.48
CA GLY A 175 -12.77 -0.67 -3.25
C GLY A 175 -11.83 0.32 -3.94
N LYS A 176 -11.75 1.57 -3.48
CA LYS A 176 -10.91 2.63 -4.03
C LYS A 176 -10.03 3.21 -2.93
N PHE A 177 -8.73 3.24 -3.20
CA PHE A 177 -7.80 3.80 -2.24
C PHE A 177 -8.02 5.31 -2.06
N ASP A 178 -8.37 5.72 -0.84
CA ASP A 178 -8.44 7.10 -0.40
C ASP A 178 -7.84 7.22 1.01
N PHE A 179 -6.58 7.64 1.09
CA PHE A 179 -5.84 7.77 2.35
C PHE A 179 -6.47 8.74 3.38
N LYS A 180 -7.48 9.52 2.99
CA LYS A 180 -8.24 10.40 3.89
C LYS A 180 -9.49 9.74 4.44
N LYS A 181 -10.05 8.74 3.75
CA LYS A 181 -11.26 8.02 4.16
C LYS A 181 -10.95 6.66 4.74
N ASP A 182 -10.05 5.92 4.10
CA ASP A 182 -9.64 4.60 4.53
C ASP A 182 -8.95 4.69 5.90
N ALA A 183 -9.37 3.82 6.81
CA ALA A 183 -8.89 3.85 8.18
C ALA A 183 -7.48 3.27 8.27
N LYS A 184 -6.51 4.02 8.80
CA LYS A 184 -5.18 3.49 9.10
C LYS A 184 -5.28 2.45 10.21
N LEU A 185 -4.54 1.36 10.07
CA LEU A 185 -4.40 0.41 11.18
C LEU A 185 -3.65 1.08 12.33
N THR A 186 -4.26 1.08 13.51
CA THR A 186 -3.67 1.59 14.75
C THR A 186 -3.58 0.50 15.81
N ASP A 187 -2.63 0.64 16.72
CA ASP A 187 -2.57 -0.17 17.94
C ASP A 187 -3.64 0.25 18.97
N THR A 188 -3.65 -0.41 20.13
CA THR A 188 -4.56 -0.13 21.24
C THR A 188 -4.38 1.28 21.84
N GLN A 189 -3.27 1.95 21.55
CA GLN A 189 -2.96 3.32 21.98
C GLN A 189 -3.29 4.36 20.89
N GLY A 190 -3.83 3.93 19.74
CA GLY A 190 -4.16 4.79 18.61
C GLY A 190 -2.95 5.21 17.77
N SER A 191 -1.77 4.62 17.99
CA SER A 191 -0.59 4.87 17.16
C SER A 191 -0.66 4.05 15.89
N VAL A 192 -0.25 4.63 14.75
CA VAL A 192 -0.28 3.95 13.45
C VAL A 192 0.74 2.81 13.45
N VAL A 193 0.28 1.60 13.14
CA VAL A 193 1.15 0.44 12.95
C VAL A 193 1.86 0.57 11.60
N THR A 194 3.18 0.47 11.61
CA THR A 194 3.99 0.56 10.39
C THR A 194 5.11 -0.47 10.40
N THR A 195 5.45 -0.98 9.22
CA THR A 195 6.65 -1.80 9.00
C THR A 195 7.69 -0.92 8.31
N ILE A 196 8.90 -0.85 8.88
CA ILE A 196 10.01 -0.06 8.34
C ILE A 196 10.93 -0.97 7.54
N PHE A 197 11.41 -0.50 6.39
CA PHE A 197 12.42 -1.19 5.60
C PHE A 197 13.34 -0.18 4.90
N LYS A 198 14.57 -0.62 4.60
CA LYS A 198 15.58 0.17 3.91
C LYS A 198 15.70 -0.24 2.45
N ILE A 199 16.10 0.72 1.64
CA ILE A 199 16.41 0.52 0.24
C ILE A 199 17.90 0.68 0.03
N TYR A 200 18.53 -0.28 -0.64
CA TYR A 200 19.96 -0.29 -0.97
C TYR A 200 20.25 -0.22 -2.47
#